data_AF-A0A5N9HVE9-F1
#
_entry.id   AF-A0A5N9HVE9-F1
#
_cell.length_a   1.000
_cell.length_b   1.000
_cell.length_c   1.000
_cell.angle_alpha   90.00
_cell.angle_beta   90.00
_cell.angle_gamma   90.00
#
_symmetry.space_group_name_H-M   'P 1'
#
loop_
_entity.id
_entity.type
_entity.pdbx_description
1 polymer ?
#
loop_
_entity_poly.entity_id
_entity_poly.type
_entity_poly.pdbx_seq_one_letter_code
_entity_poly.pdbx_strand_id
1 'polypeptide(L)' 'MPFFYTPSIYGFAGALIFLILALISFNDDGLSVKTGMWTLLGAGYLLKHLPKFIVFSLLNVVALAMLVLGLAIFLIEHL' A
#
# COMPACT_ATOMS: atom_id res chain seq x y z
N MET A 1 -21.65 -8.27 -16.50
CA MET A 1 -20.87 -9.49 -16.20
C MET A 1 -20.30 -9.30 -14.81
N PRO A 2 -20.43 -10.23 -13.83
CA PRO A 2 -19.72 -10.06 -12.57
C PRO A 2 -18.25 -10.28 -12.91
N PHE A 3 -17.54 -9.18 -13.18
CA PHE A 3 -16.12 -9.17 -13.44
C PHE A 3 -15.43 -9.58 -12.13
N PHE A 4 -15.20 -10.87 -11.95
CA PHE A 4 -14.15 -11.35 -11.07
C PHE A 4 -12.83 -10.84 -11.66
N TYR A 5 -12.48 -9.60 -11.36
CA TYR A 5 -11.17 -9.06 -11.65
C TYR A 5 -10.20 -9.98 -10.91
N THR A 6 -9.48 -10.81 -11.65
CA THR A 6 -8.45 -11.67 -11.08
C THR A 6 -7.48 -10.75 -10.35
N PRO A 7 -7.24 -10.98 -9.04
CA PRO A 7 -6.31 -10.16 -8.30
C PRO A 7 -4.96 -10.20 -9.03
N SER A 8 -4.43 -9.03 -9.36
CA SER A 8 -3.12 -8.92 -10.02
C SER A 8 -2.08 -9.47 -9.06
N ILE A 9 -1.47 -10.60 -9.42
CA ILE A 9 -0.33 -11.21 -8.71
C ILE A 9 0.79 -10.17 -8.54
N TYR A 10 1.00 -9.32 -9.54
CA TYR A 10 1.97 -8.22 -9.51
C TYR A 10 1.60 -7.14 -8.48
N GLY A 11 0.31 -6.84 -8.32
CA GLY A 11 -0.18 -5.92 -7.30
C GLY A 11 0.05 -6.45 -5.89
N PHE A 12 -0.17 -7.74 -5.69
CA PHE A 12 0.08 -8.40 -4.41
C PHE A 12 1.58 -8.51 -4.10
N ALA A 13 2.40 -8.81 -5.11
CA ALA A 13 3.85 -8.83 -4.98
C ALA A 13 4.43 -7.46 -4.60
N GLY A 14 3.90 -6.37 -5.18
CA GLY A 14 4.27 -5.00 -4.81
C GLY A 14 3.93 -4.68 -3.35
N ALA A 15 2.74 -5.06 -2.88
CA ALA A 15 2.35 -4.90 -1.47
C ALA A 15 3.28 -5.67 -0.52
N LEU A 16 3.68 -6.88 -0.91
CA LEU A 16 4.62 -7.72 -0.15
C LEU A 16 6.00 -7.07 0.00
N ILE A 17 6.53 -6.46 -1.07
CA ILE A 17 7.82 -5.75 -1.01
C ILE A 17 7.75 -4.59 0.00
N PHE A 18 6.67 -3.80 -0.02
CA PHE A 18 6.50 -2.71 0.94
C PHE A 18 6.31 -3.21 2.38
N LEU A 19 5.66 -4.37 2.56
CA LEU A 19 5.51 -4.99 3.87
C LEU A 19 6.86 -5.47 4.41
N ILE A 20 7.71 -6.07 3.57
CA ILE A 20 9.07 -6.47 3.94
C ILE A 20 9.90 -5.25 4.33
N LEU A 21 9.83 -4.17 3.55
CA LEU A 21 10.53 -2.91 3.86
C LEU A 21 10.04 -2.27 5.16
N ALA A 22 8.73 -2.34 5.43
CA ALA A 22 8.16 -1.92 6.70
C ALA A 22 8.68 -2.75 7.87
N LEU A 23 8.79 -4.08 7.70
CA LEU A 23 9.32 -4.97 8.74
C LEU A 23 10.80 -4.69 9.02
N ILE A 24 11.60 -4.48 7.98
CA ILE A 24 13.02 -4.14 8.11
C ILE A 24 13.16 -2.81 8.85
N SER A 25 12.41 -1.79 8.42
CA SER A 25 12.40 -0.46 9.06
C SER A 25 11.92 -0.53 10.52
N PHE A 26 10.94 -1.38 10.82
CA PHE A 26 10.46 -1.59 12.17
C PHE A 26 11.49 -2.28 13.07
N ASN A 27 12.27 -3.21 12.51
CA ASN A 27 13.29 -3.91 13.26
C ASN A 27 14.53 -3.04 13.52
N ASP A 28 14.81 -2.08 12.64
CA ASP A 28 15.98 -1.19 12.76
C ASP A 28 15.71 -0.04 13.74
N ASP A 29 14.64 0.74 13.49
CA ASP A 29 14.34 1.98 14.24
C ASP A 29 12.99 1.95 14.97
N GLY A 30 12.29 0.80 15.01
CA GLY A 30 10.99 0.69 15.64
C GLY A 30 9.87 1.41 14.86
N LEU A 31 8.92 1.99 15.60
CA LEU A 31 7.73 2.64 15.04
C LEU A 31 8.07 4.08 14.56
N SER A 32 8.91 4.16 13.54
CA SER A 32 9.42 5.40 12.94
C SER A 32 8.57 5.88 11.76
N VAL A 33 8.85 7.09 11.27
CA VAL A 33 8.18 7.69 10.09
C VAL A 33 8.39 6.82 8.85
N LYS A 34 9.59 6.23 8.67
CA LYS A 34 9.89 5.25 7.61
C LYS A 34 9.01 4.02 7.69
N THR A 35 8.83 3.47 8.89
CA THR A 35 7.95 2.31 9.10
C THR A 35 6.50 2.67 8.75
N GLY A 36 6.03 3.85 9.18
CA GLY A 36 4.73 4.40 8.82
C GLY A 36 4.54 4.58 7.31
N MET A 37 5.57 5.07 6.61
CA MET A 37 5.57 5.25 5.17
C MET A 37 5.46 3.93 4.41
N TRP A 38 6.31 2.95 4.74
CA TRP A 38 6.29 1.63 4.10
C TRP A 38 4.98 0.88 4.37
N THR A 39 4.43 1.00 5.58
CA THR A 39 3.13 0.39 5.90
C THR A 39 1.97 1.08 5.16
N LEU A 40 1.97 2.41 5.03
CA LEU A 40 0.98 3.15 4.23
C LEU A 40 1.01 2.75 2.76
N LEU A 41 2.20 2.66 2.18
CA LEU A 41 2.39 2.22 0.79
C LEU A 41 1.92 0.78 0.59
N GLY A 42 2.32 -0.14 1.48
CA GLY A 42 1.92 -1.55 1.43
C GLY A 42 0.41 -1.73 1.57
N ALA A 43 -0.21 -1.08 2.56
CA ALA A 43 -1.65 -1.13 2.78
C ALA A 43 -2.44 -0.52 1.60
N GLY A 44 -1.99 0.63 1.07
CA GLY A 44 -2.59 1.25 -0.11
C GLY A 44 -2.51 0.35 -1.34
N TYR A 45 -1.37 -0.32 -1.57
CA TYR A 45 -1.19 -1.23 -2.70
C TYR A 45 -2.06 -2.49 -2.58
N LEU A 46 -2.23 -3.01 -1.38
CA LEU A 46 -3.07 -4.16 -1.07
C LEU A 46 -4.56 -3.82 -1.27
N LEU A 47 -5.01 -2.69 -0.74
CA LEU A 47 -6.38 -2.19 -0.92
C LEU A 47 -6.74 -1.93 -2.38
N LYS A 48 -5.77 -1.48 -3.20
CA LYS A 48 -5.99 -1.24 -4.63
C LYS A 48 -6.25 -2.52 -5.42
N HIS A 49 -5.66 -3.65 -5.01
CA HIS A 49 -5.67 -4.92 -5.77
C HIS A 49 -6.56 -6.01 -5.17
N LEU A 50 -7.27 -5.74 -4.06
CA LEU A 50 -8.27 -6.66 -3.51
C LEU A 50 -9.48 -6.84 -4.46
N PRO A 51 -10.07 -8.05 -4.56
CA PRO A 51 -11.26 -8.31 -5.36
C PRO A 51 -12.45 -7.53 -4.79
N LYS A 52 -13.00 -6.61 -5.59
CA LYS A 52 -14.02 -5.66 -5.17
C LYS A 52 -15.42 -6.25 -5.32
N PHE A 53 -16.10 -6.52 -4.21
CA PHE A 53 -17.54 -6.80 -4.21
C PHE A 53 -18.31 -5.48 -4.10
N ILE A 54 -18.89 -5.02 -5.21
CA ILE A 54 -20.03 -4.07 -5.42
C ILE A 54 -20.08 -2.72 -4.65
N VAL A 55 -19.48 -2.56 -3.47
CA VAL A 55 -19.55 -1.36 -2.58
C VAL A 55 -18.25 -0.51 -2.58
N PHE A 56 -17.22 -0.91 -3.34
CA PHE A 56 -15.82 -0.54 -3.09
C PHE A 56 -15.18 0.55 -4.00
N SER A 57 -15.94 1.40 -4.72
CA SER A 57 -15.32 2.50 -5.50
C SER A 57 -14.58 3.49 -4.59
N LEU A 58 -15.15 3.77 -3.41
CA LEU A 58 -14.58 4.64 -2.40
C LEU A 58 -13.26 4.09 -1.83
N LEU A 59 -13.17 2.76 -1.67
CA LEU A 59 -11.95 2.11 -1.19
C LEU A 59 -10.80 2.21 -2.18
N ASN A 60 -11.09 2.39 -3.47
CA ASN A 60 -10.07 2.74 -4.45
C ASN A 60 -9.54 4.17 -4.28
N VAL A 61 -10.40 5.11 -3.87
CA VAL A 61 -10.01 6.50 -3.55
C VAL A 61 -9.18 6.53 -2.28
N VAL A 62 -9.56 5.75 -1.26
CA VAL A 62 -8.79 5.58 -0.02
C VAL A 62 -7.43 4.96 -0.31
N ALA A 63 -7.38 3.88 -1.11
CA ALA A 63 -6.13 3.27 -1.53
C ALA A 63 -5.23 4.27 -2.27
N LEU A 64 -5.81 5.09 -3.14
CA LEU A 64 -5.08 6.14 -3.86
C LEU A 64 -4.56 7.23 -2.91
N ALA A 65 -5.37 7.68 -1.96
CA ALA A 65 -4.95 8.65 -0.94
C ALA A 65 -3.78 8.11 -0.08
N MET A 66 -3.86 6.84 0.35
CA MET A 66 -2.78 6.18 1.10
C MET A 66 -1.49 6.09 0.30
N LEU A 67 -1.57 5.79 -1.00
CA LEU A 67 -0.40 5.76 -1.89
C LEU A 67 0.20 7.15 -2.10
N VAL A 68 -0.63 8.16 -2.31
CA VAL A 68 -0.17 9.55 -2.49
C VAL A 68 0.50 10.06 -1.21
N LEU A 69 -0.08 9.80 -0.04
CA LEU A 69 0.51 10.19 1.24
C LEU A 69 1.84 9.46 1.50
N GLY A 70 1.88 8.14 1.29
CA GLY A 70 3.12 7.37 1.43
C GLY A 70 4.22 7.84 0.47
N LEU A 71 3.85 8.19 -0.77
CA LEU A 71 4.78 8.71 -1.77
C LEU A 71 5.26 10.12 -1.45
N ALA A 72 4.39 10.99 -0.91
CA ALA A 72 4.77 12.32 -0.45
C ALA A 72 5.77 12.26 0.71
N ILE A 73 5.54 11.38 1.69
CA ILE A 73 6.48 11.16 2.80
C ILE A 73 7.82 10.63 2.26
N PHE A 74 7.78 9.68 1.31
CA PHE A 74 8.98 9.16 0.67
C PHE A 74 9.82 10.25 0.00
N LEU A 75 9.16 11.12 -0.76
CA LEU A 75 9.80 12.27 -1.40
C LEU A 75 10.39 13.24 -0.39
N ILE A 76 9.71 13.55 0.71
CA ILE A 76 10.25 14.47 1.72
C ILE A 76 11.47 13.88 2.44
N GLU A 77 11.47 12.58 2.68
CA GLU A 77 12.53 11.93 3.46
C GLU A 77 13.77 11.54 2.62
N HIS A 78 13.61 11.42 1.29
CA HIS A 78 14.68 10.99 0.37
C HIS A 78 15.11 12.05 -0.66
N LEU A 79 14.60 13.29 -0.57
CA LEU A 79 15.01 14.44 -1.39
C LEU A 79 15.91 15.38 -0.58
#